data_AF-A0A935QGB3-F1
#
_entry.id   AF-A0A935QGB3-F1
#
_cell.length_a   1.000
_cell.length_b   1.000
_cell.length_c   1.000
_cell.angle_alpha   90.00
_cell.angle_beta   90.00
_cell.angle_gamma   90.00
#
_symmetry.space_group_name_H-M   'P 1'
#
loop_
_entity.id
_entity.type
_entity.pdbx_description
1 polymer ?
#
loop_
_entity_poly.entity_id
_entity_poly.type
_entity_poly.pdbx_seq_one_letter_code
_entity_poly.pdbx_strand_id
1 'polypeptide(L)'
;MPDRAPRRTAAVPCSSVTVTAPAKVNLHLEVLRHRDDGYHEIETILQTVSLCDHVRAELRDRGAGGPPRISLSVEPSGSVPASRLNLAWQAAELFCRSGGFGGELDLQLTKRIPVEAGLGGGSSDAAAVLAACNRLYGTGLSPGSLQDMGAELGSDVPFFIRGGTQAARGRGTELQALTAITRGKFLIVKPDIALRTSDVYAGLNMGLTLRSPKVNIRTVEALIARFPTGSWFGANRLEDVVLPTQPALQRLVQSLRENNRRSDVRQRFGGLRRFRRRTSAGRGLAGGRPTRLASLGRRSLAWRCSRQG
;
A
#
# COMPACT_ATOMS: atom_id res chain seq x y z
N MET A 1 -58.13 32.07 0.83
CA MET A 1 -56.98 31.26 1.27
C MET A 1 -56.48 30.48 0.07
N PRO A 2 -55.38 30.86 -0.61
CA PRO A 2 -54.82 29.99 -1.62
C PRO A 2 -53.89 28.96 -0.99
N ASP A 3 -54.15 27.73 -1.37
CA ASP A 3 -53.45 26.50 -1.07
C ASP A 3 -51.94 26.62 -1.42
N ARG A 4 -51.07 26.42 -0.42
CA ARG A 4 -49.61 26.41 -0.61
C ARG A 4 -49.20 25.01 -1.04
N ALA A 5 -48.98 24.84 -2.34
CA ALA A 5 -48.33 23.67 -2.90
C ALA A 5 -47.01 23.34 -2.16
N PRO A 6 -46.68 22.05 -1.94
CA PRO A 6 -45.45 21.66 -1.28
C PRO A 6 -44.24 22.14 -2.11
N ARG A 7 -43.33 22.86 -1.44
CA ARG A 7 -42.05 23.27 -2.02
C ARG A 7 -41.29 22.00 -2.44
N ARG A 8 -41.11 21.79 -3.75
CA ARG A 8 -40.13 20.85 -4.29
C ARG A 8 -38.78 21.16 -3.65
N THR A 9 -38.30 20.28 -2.78
CA THR A 9 -36.91 20.26 -2.34
C THR A 9 -36.04 20.20 -3.59
N ALA A 10 -35.27 21.26 -3.84
CA ALA A 10 -34.30 21.28 -4.92
C ALA A 10 -33.37 20.08 -4.75
N ALA A 11 -33.24 19.25 -5.79
CA ALA A 11 -32.31 18.13 -5.79
C ALA A 11 -30.91 18.66 -5.50
N VAL A 12 -30.29 18.19 -4.41
CA VAL A 12 -28.89 18.47 -4.12
C VAL A 12 -28.07 17.94 -5.30
N PRO A 13 -27.16 18.73 -5.91
CA PRO A 13 -26.33 18.22 -6.99
C PRO A 13 -25.54 17.01 -6.50
N CYS A 14 -25.72 15.87 -7.17
CA CYS A 14 -25.03 14.64 -6.84
C CYS A 14 -23.52 14.87 -7.06
N SER A 15 -22.76 14.86 -5.97
CA SER A 15 -21.33 15.09 -6.00
C SER A 15 -20.62 13.75 -5.92
N SER A 16 -19.69 13.50 -6.84
CA SER A 16 -18.88 12.29 -6.84
C SER A 16 -17.40 12.64 -6.83
N VAL A 17 -16.61 11.82 -6.13
CA VAL A 17 -15.16 11.96 -6.03
C VAL A 17 -14.54 10.57 -6.20
N THR A 18 -13.51 10.48 -7.02
CA THR A 18 -12.68 9.29 -7.13
C THR A 18 -11.33 9.55 -6.48
N VAL A 19 -10.91 8.65 -5.59
CA VAL A 19 -9.63 8.69 -4.88
C VAL A 19 -8.86 7.40 -5.17
N THR A 20 -7.57 7.55 -5.49
CA THR A 20 -6.65 6.41 -5.66
C THR A 20 -6.16 5.93 -4.29
N ALA A 21 -6.22 4.62 -4.05
CA ALA A 21 -5.72 3.96 -2.86
C ALA A 21 -4.43 3.18 -3.19
N PRO A 22 -3.22 3.75 -3.00
CA PRO A 22 -1.99 3.08 -3.37
C PRO A 22 -1.66 1.90 -2.45
N ALA A 23 -1.01 0.87 -2.98
CA ALA A 23 -0.35 -0.15 -2.16
C ALA A 23 0.89 0.44 -1.48
N LYS A 24 1.40 -0.29 -0.49
CA LYS A 24 2.69 0.01 0.14
C LYS A 24 3.67 -1.16 0.06
N VAL A 25 4.93 -0.82 0.23
CA VAL A 25 6.06 -1.74 0.36
C VAL A 25 6.90 -1.34 1.57
N ASN A 26 7.40 -2.32 2.32
CA ASN A 26 8.38 -2.13 3.38
C ASN A 26 9.77 -2.23 2.75
N LEU A 27 10.46 -1.10 2.62
CA LEU A 27 11.83 -1.03 2.10
C LEU A 27 12.87 -1.50 3.13
N HIS A 28 12.48 -1.48 4.40
CA HIS A 28 13.21 -2.05 5.53
C HIS A 28 12.18 -2.41 6.60
N LEU A 29 12.37 -3.50 7.33
CA LEU A 29 11.61 -3.85 8.53
C LEU A 29 12.52 -4.63 9.46
N GLU A 30 12.71 -4.09 10.66
CA GLU A 30 13.36 -4.77 11.78
C GLU A 30 12.37 -4.93 12.92
N VAL A 31 12.46 -6.05 13.62
CA VAL A 31 11.69 -6.33 14.82
C VAL A 31 12.62 -6.21 16.01
N LEU A 32 12.40 -5.20 16.85
CA LEU A 32 13.32 -4.82 17.92
C LEU A 32 13.14 -5.67 19.17
N ARG A 33 11.89 -5.84 19.63
CA ARG A 33 11.56 -6.60 20.84
C ARG A 33 10.08 -7.00 20.87
N HIS A 34 9.78 -7.99 21.71
CA HIS A 34 8.41 -8.22 22.16
C HIS A 34 7.97 -7.09 23.11
N ARG A 35 6.68 -6.78 23.12
CA ARG A 35 6.07 -5.76 23.97
C ARG A 35 5.11 -6.41 24.96
N ASP A 36 4.87 -5.73 26.07
CA ASP A 36 3.99 -6.23 27.12
C ASP A 36 2.51 -6.30 26.66
N ASP A 37 2.16 -5.55 25.61
CA ASP A 37 0.84 -5.55 24.97
C ASP A 37 0.60 -6.72 23.99
N GLY A 38 1.53 -7.68 23.92
CA GLY A 38 1.43 -8.85 23.02
C GLY A 38 1.73 -8.53 21.55
N TYR A 39 2.22 -7.33 21.25
CA TYR A 39 2.74 -6.96 19.93
C TYR A 39 4.27 -6.94 19.91
N HIS A 40 4.83 -6.56 18.77
CA HIS A 40 6.25 -6.35 18.59
C HIS A 40 6.55 -4.88 18.34
N GLU A 41 7.63 -4.40 18.93
CA GLU A 41 8.20 -3.10 18.58
C GLU A 41 9.00 -3.25 17.29
N ILE A 42 8.72 -2.40 16.30
CA ILE A 42 9.31 -2.46 14.97
C ILE A 42 9.92 -1.12 14.56
N GLU A 43 10.91 -1.17 13.69
CA GLU A 43 11.34 -0.03 12.88
C GLU A 43 11.23 -0.39 11.41
N THR A 44 10.56 0.45 10.62
CA THR A 44 10.34 0.16 9.19
C THR A 44 10.39 1.42 8.35
N ILE A 45 10.84 1.27 7.09
CA ILE A 45 10.71 2.30 6.06
C ILE A 45 9.60 1.86 5.11
N LEU A 46 8.52 2.63 5.07
CA LEU A 46 7.35 2.40 4.25
C LEU A 46 7.40 3.27 3.00
N GLN A 47 6.91 2.75 1.88
CA GLN A 47 6.82 3.45 0.61
C GLN A 47 5.50 3.10 -0.08
N THR A 48 4.72 4.10 -0.50
CA THR A 48 3.58 3.87 -1.42
C THR A 48 4.06 3.58 -2.83
N VAL A 49 3.37 2.72 -3.56
CA VAL A 49 3.70 2.36 -4.95
C VAL A 49 2.54 2.64 -5.89
N SER A 50 2.81 2.62 -7.20
CA SER A 50 1.82 2.92 -8.25
C SER A 50 0.79 1.81 -8.50
N LEU A 51 0.88 0.69 -7.79
CA LEU A 51 -0.18 -0.32 -7.79
C LEU A 51 -1.29 0.19 -6.87
N CYS A 52 -2.45 0.54 -7.43
CA CYS A 52 -3.52 1.19 -6.68
C CYS A 52 -4.87 0.51 -6.87
N ASP A 53 -5.65 0.52 -5.80
CA ASP A 53 -7.10 0.40 -5.84
C ASP A 53 -7.72 1.77 -6.13
N HIS A 54 -9.02 1.79 -6.42
CA HIS A 54 -9.76 3.02 -6.68
C HIS A 54 -11.05 3.01 -5.88
N VAL A 55 -11.30 4.10 -5.18
CA VAL A 55 -12.55 4.35 -4.44
C VAL A 55 -13.28 5.47 -5.14
N ARG A 56 -14.46 5.19 -5.68
CA ARG A 56 -15.42 6.21 -6.09
C ARG A 56 -16.46 6.33 -4.99
N ALA A 57 -16.63 7.53 -4.47
CA ALA A 57 -17.67 7.86 -3.51
C ALA A 57 -18.63 8.86 -4.15
N GLU A 58 -19.93 8.63 -3.99
CA GLU A 58 -20.98 9.45 -4.57
C GLU A 58 -22.03 9.79 -3.51
N LEU A 59 -22.20 11.08 -3.25
CA LEU A 59 -23.16 11.60 -2.30
C LEU A 59 -24.47 11.86 -3.03
N ARG A 60 -25.43 10.95 -2.83
CA ARG A 60 -26.77 10.96 -3.46
C ARG A 60 -27.71 11.95 -2.80
N ASP A 61 -27.63 12.02 -1.47
CA ASP A 61 -28.46 12.89 -0.66
C ASP A 61 -27.67 13.37 0.56
N ARG A 62 -27.88 14.63 0.95
CA ARG A 62 -27.30 15.23 2.16
C ARG A 62 -28.38 15.38 3.22
N GLY A 63 -28.29 14.57 4.26
CA GLY A 63 -29.12 14.69 5.45
C GLY A 63 -28.33 15.22 6.65
N ALA A 64 -29.03 15.83 7.60
CA ALA A 64 -28.50 16.15 8.92
C ALA A 64 -29.27 15.38 10.01
N GLY A 65 -28.58 14.91 11.04
CA GLY A 65 -29.22 14.42 12.26
C GLY A 65 -29.88 13.03 12.18
N GLY A 66 -29.39 12.13 11.32
CA GLY A 66 -29.84 10.73 11.25
C GLY A 66 -28.74 9.78 10.76
N PRO A 67 -28.89 8.46 10.89
CA PRO A 67 -27.86 7.51 10.48
C PRO A 67 -27.62 7.58 8.95
N PRO A 68 -26.36 7.53 8.50
CA PRO A 68 -26.06 7.51 7.06
C PRO A 68 -26.55 6.19 6.45
N ARG A 69 -27.11 6.27 5.24
CA ARG A 69 -27.33 5.10 4.38
C ARG A 69 -26.10 4.93 3.50
N ILE A 70 -25.29 3.93 3.83
CA ILE A 70 -24.08 3.60 3.08
C ILE A 70 -24.40 2.42 2.17
N SER A 71 -23.94 2.45 0.93
CA SER A 71 -23.89 1.30 0.05
C SER A 71 -22.43 1.04 -0.36
N LEU A 72 -22.06 -0.22 -0.56
CA LEU A 72 -20.73 -0.61 -1.02
C LEU A 72 -20.84 -1.67 -2.11
N SER A 73 -20.29 -1.34 -3.27
CA SER A 73 -20.06 -2.29 -4.37
C SER A 73 -18.55 -2.53 -4.52
N VAL A 74 -18.18 -3.75 -4.88
CA VAL A 74 -16.78 -4.18 -4.98
C VAL A 74 -16.56 -4.87 -6.31
N GLU A 75 -15.52 -4.45 -7.03
CA GLU A 75 -15.10 -5.03 -8.31
C GLU A 75 -13.64 -5.50 -8.25
N PRO A 76 -13.32 -6.74 -8.66
CA PRO A 76 -14.25 -7.79 -9.06
C PRO A 76 -15.07 -8.30 -7.86
N SER A 77 -16.30 -8.71 -8.11
CA SER A 77 -17.21 -9.24 -7.09
C SER A 77 -16.57 -10.42 -6.35
N GLY A 78 -16.75 -10.45 -5.02
CA GLY A 78 -16.20 -11.50 -4.17
C GLY A 78 -14.72 -11.37 -3.82
N SER A 79 -14.00 -10.36 -4.34
CA SER A 79 -12.59 -10.14 -3.99
C SER A 79 -12.38 -9.73 -2.52
N VAL A 80 -13.28 -8.93 -1.97
CA VAL A 80 -13.39 -8.61 -0.53
C VAL A 80 -14.87 -8.50 -0.16
N PRO A 81 -15.24 -8.61 1.14
CA PRO A 81 -16.63 -8.46 1.56
C PRO A 81 -17.21 -7.10 1.14
N ALA A 82 -18.37 -7.10 0.50
CA ALA A 82 -19.15 -5.89 0.19
C ALA A 82 -20.16 -5.61 1.33
N SER A 83 -19.66 -5.50 2.57
CA SER A 83 -20.49 -5.41 3.78
C SER A 83 -19.83 -4.54 4.84
N ARG A 84 -20.48 -4.42 6.01
CA ARG A 84 -19.97 -3.68 7.18
C ARG A 84 -18.65 -4.21 7.75
N LEU A 85 -18.23 -5.41 7.34
CA LEU A 85 -16.93 -5.98 7.70
C LEU A 85 -15.77 -5.34 6.90
N ASN A 86 -16.06 -4.60 5.83
CA ASN A 86 -15.04 -3.96 5.00
C ASN A 86 -14.55 -2.65 5.65
N LEU A 87 -13.23 -2.48 5.76
CA LEU A 87 -12.64 -1.24 6.28
C LEU A 87 -13.06 0.02 5.51
N ALA A 88 -13.33 -0.08 4.21
CA ALA A 88 -13.86 1.03 3.41
C ALA A 88 -15.28 1.44 3.88
N TRP A 89 -16.13 0.46 4.20
CA TRP A 89 -17.44 0.74 4.80
C TRP A 89 -17.30 1.37 6.17
N GLN A 90 -16.47 0.78 7.03
CA GLN A 90 -16.25 1.25 8.40
C GLN A 90 -15.69 2.67 8.41
N ALA A 91 -14.82 3.03 7.46
CA ALA A 91 -14.30 4.38 7.28
C ALA A 91 -15.41 5.40 6.99
N ALA A 92 -16.33 5.08 6.07
CA ALA A 92 -17.46 5.95 5.77
C ALA A 92 -18.41 6.09 6.97
N GLU A 93 -18.70 4.98 7.65
CA GLU A 93 -19.57 4.98 8.83
C GLU A 93 -18.95 5.82 9.97
N LEU A 94 -17.66 5.63 10.24
CA LEU A 94 -16.92 6.40 11.25
C LEU A 94 -16.90 7.89 10.90
N PHE A 95 -16.62 8.24 9.64
CA PHE A 95 -16.60 9.63 9.21
C PHE A 95 -17.97 10.30 9.38
N CYS A 96 -19.03 9.67 8.88
CA CYS A 96 -20.38 10.21 8.95
C CYS A 96 -20.86 10.32 10.40
N ARG A 97 -20.62 9.31 11.24
CA ARG A 97 -20.95 9.35 12.66
C ARG A 97 -20.22 10.49 13.38
N SER A 98 -18.93 10.66 13.12
CA SER A 98 -18.10 11.68 13.78
C SER A 98 -18.51 13.11 13.38
N GLY A 99 -18.97 13.30 12.14
CA GLY A 99 -19.43 14.60 11.65
C GLY A 99 -20.93 14.85 11.78
N GLY A 100 -21.71 13.91 12.30
CA GLY A 100 -23.18 14.01 12.36
C GLY A 100 -23.85 14.03 10.98
N PHE A 101 -23.21 13.46 9.96
CA PHE A 101 -23.70 13.44 8.59
C PHE A 101 -24.67 12.27 8.37
N GLY A 102 -25.87 12.60 7.88
CA GLY A 102 -26.84 11.64 7.37
C GLY A 102 -26.91 11.67 5.85
N GLY A 103 -27.99 11.11 5.30
CA GLY A 103 -28.21 11.03 3.85
C GLY A 103 -27.66 9.73 3.27
N GLU A 104 -27.33 9.74 1.98
CA GLU A 104 -27.01 8.54 1.22
C GLU A 104 -25.67 8.65 0.50
N LEU A 105 -24.77 7.73 0.82
CA LEU A 105 -23.40 7.66 0.34
C LEU A 105 -23.16 6.31 -0.33
N ASP A 106 -22.95 6.35 -1.65
CA ASP A 106 -22.60 5.18 -2.44
C ASP A 106 -21.10 5.06 -2.59
N LEU A 107 -20.56 3.89 -2.25
CA LEU A 107 -19.16 3.55 -2.45
C LEU A 107 -19.03 2.48 -3.54
N GLN A 108 -18.11 2.70 -4.48
CA GLN A 108 -17.65 1.71 -5.43
C GLN A 108 -16.14 1.53 -5.26
N LEU A 109 -15.74 0.30 -4.93
CA LEU A 109 -14.36 -0.08 -4.68
C LEU A 109 -13.85 -0.99 -5.80
N THR A 110 -12.91 -0.51 -6.60
CA THR A 110 -12.22 -1.30 -7.63
C THR A 110 -10.89 -1.82 -7.09
N LYS A 111 -10.82 -3.13 -6.84
CA LYS A 111 -9.67 -3.86 -6.31
C LYS A 111 -8.72 -4.34 -7.42
N ARG A 112 -7.44 -4.04 -7.22
CA ARG A 112 -6.28 -4.41 -8.03
C ARG A 112 -5.10 -4.81 -7.16
N ILE A 113 -4.99 -4.29 -5.93
CA ILE A 113 -4.01 -4.71 -4.94
C ILE A 113 -4.36 -6.13 -4.49
N PRO A 114 -3.44 -7.11 -4.64
CA PRO A 114 -3.68 -8.47 -4.18
C PRO A 114 -4.03 -8.51 -2.68
N VAL A 115 -5.13 -9.20 -2.38
CA VAL A 115 -5.60 -9.41 -1.01
C VAL A 115 -4.58 -10.23 -0.21
N GLU A 116 -4.45 -9.93 1.08
CA GLU A 116 -3.55 -10.61 2.02
C GLU A 116 -2.05 -10.64 1.61
N ALA A 117 -1.63 -9.83 0.65
CA ALA A 117 -0.24 -9.77 0.19
C ALA A 117 0.68 -8.90 1.07
N GLY A 118 0.15 -8.24 2.11
CA GLY A 118 0.92 -7.29 2.93
C GLY A 118 1.17 -5.94 2.30
N LEU A 119 0.39 -5.62 1.27
CA LEU A 119 0.49 -4.38 0.53
C LEU A 119 -0.41 -3.28 1.11
N GLY A 120 -1.12 -3.58 2.20
CA GLY A 120 -1.96 -2.62 2.93
C GLY A 120 -3.21 -2.18 2.17
N GLY A 121 -3.71 -2.98 1.22
CA GLY A 121 -4.84 -2.62 0.36
C GLY A 121 -6.07 -2.14 1.14
N GLY A 122 -6.57 -2.93 2.09
CA GLY A 122 -7.75 -2.54 2.88
C GLY A 122 -7.56 -1.26 3.71
N SER A 123 -6.38 -1.04 4.27
CA SER A 123 -6.06 0.19 5.00
C SER A 123 -5.94 1.40 4.07
N SER A 124 -5.46 1.18 2.84
CA SER A 124 -5.41 2.21 1.79
C SER A 124 -6.81 2.58 1.30
N ASP A 125 -7.70 1.60 1.13
CA ASP A 125 -9.10 1.82 0.78
C ASP A 125 -9.82 2.67 1.83
N ALA A 126 -9.63 2.34 3.11
CA ALA A 126 -10.18 3.11 4.23
C ALA A 126 -9.68 4.57 4.22
N ALA A 127 -8.37 4.77 4.08
CA ALA A 127 -7.79 6.11 3.97
C ALA A 127 -8.35 6.90 2.77
N ALA A 128 -8.54 6.24 1.63
CA ALA A 128 -9.14 6.83 0.44
C ALA A 128 -10.62 7.21 0.66
N VAL A 129 -11.39 6.39 1.37
CA VAL A 129 -12.78 6.73 1.77
C VAL A 129 -12.81 7.94 2.70
N LEU A 130 -11.96 8.00 3.72
CA LEU A 130 -11.88 9.17 4.62
C LEU A 130 -11.55 10.44 3.83
N ALA A 131 -10.60 10.38 2.90
CA ALA A 131 -10.26 11.50 2.04
C ALA A 131 -11.41 11.88 1.08
N ALA A 132 -12.11 10.90 0.52
CA ALA A 132 -13.27 11.14 -0.35
C ALA A 132 -14.41 11.82 0.43
N CYS A 133 -14.73 11.34 1.63
CA CYS A 133 -15.75 11.93 2.49
C CYS A 133 -15.38 13.36 2.92
N ASN A 134 -14.13 13.61 3.33
CA ASN A 134 -13.66 14.96 3.67
C ASN A 134 -13.88 15.97 2.52
N ARG A 135 -13.67 15.51 1.27
CA ARG A 135 -13.95 16.32 0.06
C ARG A 135 -15.44 16.46 -0.22
N LEU A 136 -16.20 15.37 -0.19
CA LEU A 136 -17.62 15.36 -0.51
C LEU A 136 -18.47 16.16 0.49
N TYR A 137 -18.15 16.07 1.78
CA TYR A 137 -18.84 16.83 2.83
C TYR A 137 -18.24 18.22 3.05
N GLY A 138 -17.08 18.52 2.45
CA GLY A 138 -16.45 19.85 2.51
C GLY A 138 -15.99 20.24 3.91
N THR A 139 -15.63 19.27 4.75
CA THR A 139 -15.31 19.51 6.17
C THR A 139 -13.97 20.20 6.41
N GLY A 140 -13.05 20.15 5.44
CA GLY A 140 -11.74 20.78 5.56
C GLY A 140 -10.86 20.19 6.66
N LEU A 141 -11.10 18.94 7.07
CA LEU A 141 -10.30 18.27 8.09
C LEU A 141 -8.85 18.17 7.66
N SER A 142 -7.94 18.46 8.60
CA SER A 142 -6.51 18.37 8.36
C SER A 142 -6.07 16.92 8.15
N PRO A 143 -4.91 16.67 7.49
CA PRO A 143 -4.34 15.33 7.41
C PRO A 143 -4.15 14.69 8.79
N GLY A 144 -3.79 15.45 9.82
CA GLY A 144 -3.65 14.94 11.19
C GLY A 144 -4.97 14.41 11.74
N SER A 145 -6.06 15.18 11.60
CA SER A 145 -7.39 14.74 12.06
C SER A 145 -7.88 13.49 11.33
N LEU A 146 -7.57 13.36 10.03
CA LEU A 146 -7.87 12.14 9.28
C LEU A 146 -6.98 10.95 9.70
N GLN A 147 -5.73 11.21 10.12
CA GLN A 147 -4.86 10.19 10.68
C GLN A 147 -5.37 9.68 12.02
N ASP A 148 -5.84 10.57 12.90
CA ASP A 148 -6.40 10.18 14.19
C ASP A 148 -7.64 9.29 14.00
N MET A 149 -8.56 9.70 13.12
CA MET A 149 -9.72 8.88 12.73
C MET A 149 -9.30 7.56 12.07
N GLY A 150 -8.28 7.59 11.21
CA GLY A 150 -7.73 6.38 10.58
C GLY A 150 -7.14 5.40 11.58
N ALA A 151 -6.55 5.88 12.68
CA ALA A 151 -5.96 5.05 13.71
C ALA A 151 -6.99 4.16 14.43
N GLU A 152 -8.26 4.59 14.50
CA GLU A 152 -9.38 3.79 15.03
C GLU A 152 -9.73 2.60 14.13
N LEU A 153 -9.49 2.71 12.82
CA LEU A 153 -9.80 1.67 11.83
C LEU A 153 -8.65 0.65 11.69
N GLY A 154 -7.41 1.09 11.86
CA GLY A 154 -6.25 0.21 11.84
C GLY A 154 -4.91 0.92 11.79
N SER A 155 -3.86 0.26 12.31
CA SER A 155 -2.52 0.83 12.48
C SER A 155 -1.87 1.37 11.20
N ASP A 156 -2.24 0.82 10.04
CA ASP A 156 -1.65 1.18 8.75
C ASP A 156 -2.43 2.31 8.05
N VAL A 157 -3.67 2.61 8.44
CA VAL A 157 -4.50 3.64 7.79
C VAL A 157 -3.86 5.03 7.89
N PRO A 158 -3.31 5.47 9.05
CA PRO A 158 -2.64 6.77 9.15
C PRO A 158 -1.48 6.97 8.17
N PHE A 159 -0.78 5.88 7.80
CA PHE A 159 0.29 5.94 6.80
C PHE A 159 -0.28 6.33 5.43
N PHE A 160 -1.41 5.74 5.03
CA PHE A 160 -2.02 5.98 3.71
C PHE A 160 -2.69 7.36 3.58
N ILE A 161 -3.10 7.99 4.68
CA ILE A 161 -3.60 9.38 4.66
C ILE A 161 -2.52 10.35 4.12
N ARG A 162 -1.25 10.15 4.48
CA ARG A 162 -0.13 10.95 3.96
C ARG A 162 0.52 10.34 2.71
N GLY A 163 0.67 9.01 2.68
CA GLY A 163 1.36 8.29 1.62
C GLY A 163 2.86 8.63 1.49
N GLY A 164 3.44 8.37 0.32
CA GLY A 164 4.84 8.68 0.04
C GLY A 164 5.83 7.74 0.75
N THR A 165 6.94 8.30 1.21
CA THR A 165 8.02 7.59 1.93
C THR A 165 8.01 8.01 3.39
N GLN A 166 7.92 7.07 4.31
CA GLN A 166 7.85 7.37 5.75
C GLN A 166 8.66 6.35 6.56
N ALA A 167 9.33 6.80 7.61
CA ALA A 167 9.80 5.93 8.67
C ALA A 167 8.65 5.68 9.65
N ALA A 168 8.53 4.45 10.15
CA ALA A 168 7.56 4.10 11.17
C ALA A 168 8.22 3.35 12.33
N ARG A 169 7.82 3.70 13.56
CA ARG A 169 8.30 3.09 14.81
C ARG A 169 7.14 2.60 15.70
N GLY A 170 7.48 2.04 16.86
CA GLY A 170 6.51 1.49 17.80
C GLY A 170 5.84 0.25 17.21
N ARG A 171 4.51 0.31 17.01
CA ARG A 171 3.75 -0.75 16.29
C ARG A 171 3.69 -0.54 14.78
N GLY A 172 4.43 0.45 14.26
CA GLY A 172 4.31 0.96 12.90
C GLY A 172 3.36 2.17 12.78
N THR A 173 2.94 2.74 13.91
CA THR A 173 1.97 3.85 14.01
C THR A 173 2.64 5.21 14.23
N GLU A 174 3.87 5.22 14.74
CA GLU A 174 4.65 6.45 14.94
C GLU A 174 5.33 6.82 13.62
N LEU A 175 4.69 7.69 12.85
CA LEU A 175 5.08 8.00 11.47
C LEU A 175 5.89 9.29 11.36
N GLN A 176 7.01 9.21 10.64
CA GLN A 176 7.82 10.36 10.27
C GLN A 176 8.01 10.40 8.75
N ALA A 177 7.58 11.49 8.14
CA ALA A 177 7.75 11.69 6.70
C ALA A 177 9.24 11.81 6.33
N LEU A 178 9.60 11.21 5.20
CA LEU A 178 10.93 11.28 4.59
C LEU A 178 10.82 11.91 3.20
N THR A 179 11.97 12.21 2.59
CA THR A 179 12.01 12.61 1.18
C THR A 179 11.34 11.55 0.30
N ALA A 180 10.47 12.00 -0.61
CA ALA A 180 9.75 11.09 -1.49
C ALA A 180 10.69 10.39 -2.49
N ILE A 181 10.58 9.07 -2.60
CA ILE A 181 11.19 8.31 -3.69
C ILE A 181 10.36 8.53 -4.96
N THR A 182 10.86 9.37 -5.88
CA THR A 182 10.12 9.77 -7.11
C THR A 182 10.57 9.06 -8.38
N ARG A 183 11.62 8.23 -8.30
CA ARG A 183 12.23 7.55 -9.46
C ARG A 183 12.44 6.08 -9.17
N GLY A 184 12.65 5.29 -10.22
CA GLY A 184 12.85 3.84 -10.12
C GLY A 184 11.58 3.04 -10.29
N LYS A 185 11.70 1.71 -10.21
CA LYS A 185 10.59 0.77 -10.34
C LYS A 185 10.63 -0.20 -9.18
N PHE A 186 9.47 -0.71 -8.81
CA PHE A 186 9.33 -1.82 -7.86
C PHE A 186 8.75 -3.01 -8.64
N LEU A 187 9.27 -4.21 -8.40
CA LEU A 187 8.61 -5.44 -8.85
C LEU A 187 7.98 -6.10 -7.64
N ILE A 188 6.67 -6.22 -7.68
CA ILE A 188 5.90 -6.99 -6.72
C ILE A 188 5.63 -8.37 -7.34
N VAL A 189 5.98 -9.42 -6.60
CA VAL A 189 5.68 -10.81 -6.97
C VAL A 189 4.88 -11.41 -5.84
N LYS A 190 3.61 -11.74 -6.09
CA LYS A 190 2.74 -12.45 -5.15
C LYS A 190 2.65 -13.92 -5.59
N PRO A 191 3.42 -14.84 -4.99
CA PRO A 191 3.19 -16.26 -5.18
C PRO A 191 1.88 -16.68 -4.51
N ASP A 192 1.36 -17.82 -4.94
CA ASP A 192 0.16 -18.44 -4.38
C ASP A 192 0.47 -19.16 -3.06
N ILE A 193 0.88 -18.36 -2.07
CA ILE A 193 1.16 -18.76 -0.70
C ILE A 193 0.40 -17.80 0.20
N ALA A 194 -0.32 -18.35 1.18
CA ALA A 194 -0.95 -17.62 2.25
C ALA A 194 -0.16 -17.89 3.54
N LEU A 195 0.23 -16.82 4.25
CA LEU A 195 0.94 -16.89 5.52
C LEU A 195 0.17 -16.04 6.51
N ARG A 196 -0.14 -16.56 7.70
CA ARG A 196 -0.74 -15.72 8.74
C ARG A 196 0.34 -14.86 9.38
N THR A 197 0.08 -13.55 9.46
CA THR A 197 1.01 -12.59 10.07
C THR A 197 1.39 -13.01 11.49
N SER A 198 0.41 -13.46 12.28
CA SER A 198 0.63 -13.97 13.65
C SER A 198 1.68 -15.06 13.70
N ASP A 199 1.60 -16.04 12.79
CA ASP A 199 2.44 -17.23 12.78
C ASP A 199 3.88 -16.85 12.40
N VAL A 200 4.04 -15.88 11.50
CA VAL A 200 5.35 -15.34 11.12
C VAL A 200 6.00 -14.59 12.29
N TYR A 201 5.24 -13.76 13.03
CA TYR A 201 5.77 -13.08 14.21
C TYR A 201 6.08 -14.06 15.36
N ALA A 202 5.23 -15.07 15.59
CA ALA A 202 5.45 -16.07 16.62
C ALA A 202 6.69 -16.94 16.35
N GLY A 203 7.03 -17.17 15.08
CA GLY A 203 8.24 -17.89 14.68
C GLY A 203 9.54 -17.09 14.78
N LEU A 204 9.51 -15.81 15.16
CA LEU A 204 10.71 -14.98 15.28
C LEU A 204 11.54 -15.38 16.50
N ASN A 205 12.78 -15.80 16.25
CA ASN A 205 13.78 -15.90 17.32
C ASN A 205 14.41 -14.53 17.58
N MET A 206 14.03 -13.91 18.70
CA MET A 206 14.55 -12.65 19.21
C MET A 206 15.89 -12.85 19.91
N GLY A 207 16.93 -13.16 19.13
CA GLY A 207 18.30 -13.24 19.65
C GLY A 207 18.77 -11.92 20.27
N LEU A 208 19.87 -11.97 21.03
CA LEU A 208 20.40 -10.82 21.78
C LEU A 208 20.98 -9.68 20.91
N THR A 209 21.21 -9.93 19.62
CA THR A 209 21.76 -8.96 18.67
C THR A 209 20.80 -8.73 17.51
N LEU A 210 20.57 -7.45 17.17
CA LEU A 210 19.83 -7.09 15.97
C LEU A 210 20.55 -7.63 14.72
N ARG A 211 19.80 -8.14 13.76
CA ARG A 211 20.36 -8.68 12.51
C ARG A 211 20.47 -7.63 11.42
N SER A 212 19.84 -6.48 11.58
CA SER A 212 19.99 -5.34 10.69
C SER A 212 20.25 -4.05 11.47
N PRO A 213 20.90 -3.05 10.85
CA PRO A 213 21.17 -1.78 11.51
C PRO A 213 19.84 -1.07 11.83
N LYS A 214 19.80 -0.40 12.99
CA LYS A 214 18.69 0.49 13.35
C LYS A 214 18.44 1.52 12.26
N VAL A 215 17.20 1.95 12.13
CA VAL A 215 16.82 2.96 11.15
C VAL A 215 17.43 4.32 11.55
N ASN A 216 18.52 4.69 10.89
CA ASN A 216 19.07 6.04 10.95
C ASN A 216 18.52 6.89 9.80
N ILE A 217 17.72 7.90 10.15
CA ILE A 217 17.01 8.75 9.18
C ILE A 217 17.98 9.44 8.23
N ARG A 218 19.11 9.99 8.70
CA ARG A 218 20.09 10.67 7.83
C ARG A 218 20.68 9.71 6.80
N THR A 219 20.98 8.49 7.23
CA THR A 219 21.46 7.43 6.33
C THR A 219 20.40 7.07 5.31
N VAL A 220 19.14 6.88 5.72
CA VAL A 220 18.03 6.56 4.82
C VAL A 220 17.80 7.67 3.80
N GLU A 221 17.79 8.93 4.24
CA GLU A 221 17.67 10.12 3.37
C GLU A 221 18.79 10.16 2.31
N ALA A 222 20.05 9.95 2.71
CA ALA A 222 21.17 9.90 1.78
C ALA A 222 21.04 8.77 0.75
N LEU A 223 20.40 7.66 1.11
CA LEU A 223 20.15 6.55 0.20
C LEU A 223 18.97 6.81 -0.73
N ILE A 224 17.90 7.43 -0.23
CA ILE A 224 16.77 7.89 -1.04
C ILE A 224 17.24 8.85 -2.13
N ALA A 225 18.09 9.81 -1.79
CA ALA A 225 18.67 10.76 -2.74
C ALA A 225 19.45 10.10 -3.89
N ARG A 226 19.98 8.89 -3.65
CA ARG A 226 20.73 8.10 -4.63
C ARG A 226 19.86 7.04 -5.32
N PHE A 227 18.59 6.92 -4.98
CA PHE A 227 17.69 5.95 -5.59
C PHE A 227 17.35 6.37 -7.05
N PRO A 228 17.34 5.45 -8.04
CA PRO A 228 17.52 4.02 -7.88
C PRO A 228 18.97 3.55 -7.95
N THR A 229 19.98 4.39 -8.24
CA THR A 229 21.34 3.96 -8.62
C THR A 229 22.28 3.58 -7.46
N GLY A 230 21.96 3.97 -6.22
CA GLY A 230 22.69 3.61 -5.00
C GLY A 230 22.41 2.18 -4.49
N SER A 231 23.28 1.64 -3.64
CA SER A 231 23.00 0.38 -2.93
C SER A 231 21.96 0.63 -1.84
N TRP A 232 20.96 -0.23 -1.71
CA TRP A 232 19.96 -0.15 -0.65
C TRP A 232 20.24 -1.23 0.39
N PHE A 233 20.33 -0.86 1.68
CA PHE A 233 20.62 -1.80 2.78
C PHE A 233 19.38 -2.57 3.28
N GLY A 234 18.21 -2.28 2.71
CA GLY A 234 16.93 -2.82 3.16
C GLY A 234 16.95 -4.32 3.41
N ALA A 235 16.51 -4.69 4.59
CA ALA A 235 16.26 -6.06 5.02
C ALA A 235 14.86 -6.13 5.59
N ASN A 236 14.25 -7.31 5.55
CA ASN A 236 12.98 -7.55 6.21
C ASN A 236 13.18 -8.73 7.16
N ARG A 237 13.18 -8.44 8.47
CA ARG A 237 13.42 -9.42 9.53
C ARG A 237 12.49 -10.63 9.47
N LEU A 238 11.27 -10.45 8.96
CA LEU A 238 10.29 -11.53 8.83
C LEU A 238 10.73 -12.58 7.79
N GLU A 239 11.61 -12.24 6.85
CA GLU A 239 12.16 -13.20 5.88
C GLU A 239 12.95 -14.33 6.55
N ASP A 240 13.55 -14.08 7.72
CA ASP A 240 14.31 -15.08 8.46
C ASP A 240 13.43 -16.24 8.97
N VAL A 241 12.13 -16.00 9.11
CA VAL A 241 11.13 -17.02 9.50
C VAL A 241 10.48 -17.63 8.25
N VAL A 242 10.14 -16.77 7.28
CA VAL A 242 9.36 -17.16 6.11
C VAL A 242 10.18 -17.97 5.10
N LEU A 243 11.40 -17.55 4.78
CA LEU A 243 12.17 -18.19 3.71
C LEU A 243 12.57 -19.64 4.05
N PRO A 244 13.05 -19.96 5.27
CA PRO A 244 13.38 -21.35 5.62
C PRO A 244 12.16 -22.28 5.61
N THR A 245 10.98 -21.77 5.95
CA THR A 245 9.73 -22.55 5.96
C THR A 245 9.09 -22.69 4.58
N GLN A 246 9.56 -21.92 3.58
CA GLN A 246 9.01 -21.89 2.22
C GLN A 246 10.13 -21.99 1.15
N PRO A 247 10.67 -23.19 0.87
CA PRO A 247 11.81 -23.36 -0.03
C PRO A 247 11.58 -22.84 -1.46
N ALA A 248 10.35 -22.96 -1.98
CA ALA A 248 10.01 -22.43 -3.30
C ALA A 248 10.11 -20.90 -3.35
N LEU A 249 9.64 -20.22 -2.30
CA LEU A 249 9.76 -18.78 -2.15
C LEU A 249 11.23 -18.37 -1.95
N GLN A 250 12.01 -19.12 -1.16
CA GLN A 250 13.43 -18.87 -0.97
C GLN A 250 14.20 -18.90 -2.31
N ARG A 251 13.96 -19.92 -3.15
CA ARG A 251 14.57 -20.01 -4.50
C ARG A 251 14.17 -18.84 -5.39
N LEU A 252 12.89 -18.45 -5.36
CA LEU A 252 12.40 -17.29 -6.12
C LEU A 252 13.11 -16.00 -5.69
N VAL A 253 13.20 -15.74 -4.38
CA VAL A 253 13.86 -14.55 -3.84
C VAL A 253 15.34 -14.54 -4.20
N GLN A 254 16.04 -15.68 -4.09
CA GLN A 254 17.45 -15.80 -4.48
C GLN A 254 17.66 -15.50 -5.96
N SER A 255 16.85 -16.11 -6.85
CA SER A 255 16.91 -15.86 -8.29
C SER A 255 16.68 -14.38 -8.65
N LEU A 256 15.72 -13.73 -7.99
CA LEU A 256 15.46 -12.30 -8.20
C LEU A 256 16.65 -11.43 -7.73
N ARG A 257 17.26 -11.75 -6.57
CA ARG A 257 18.43 -11.04 -6.04
C ARG A 257 19.64 -11.19 -6.96
N GLU A 258 19.91 -12.38 -7.46
CA GLU A 258 21.01 -12.65 -8.40
C GLU A 258 20.84 -11.89 -9.71
N ASN A 259 19.63 -11.91 -10.28
CA ASN A 259 19.32 -11.16 -11.49
C ASN A 259 19.48 -9.66 -11.28
N ASN A 260 19.05 -9.12 -10.14
CA ASN A 260 19.23 -7.71 -9.82
C ASN A 260 20.72 -7.34 -9.71
N ARG A 261 21.55 -8.17 -9.03
CA ARG A 261 23.01 -7.97 -8.96
C ARG A 261 23.68 -8.00 -10.34
N ARG A 262 23.31 -8.95 -11.21
CA ARG A 262 23.84 -9.04 -12.59
C ARG A 262 23.48 -7.81 -13.41
N SER A 263 22.28 -7.26 -13.24
CA SER A 263 21.87 -6.00 -13.85
C SER A 263 22.69 -4.81 -13.33
N ASP A 264 22.99 -4.75 -12.03
CA ASP A 264 23.84 -3.71 -11.44
C ASP A 264 25.28 -3.75 -11.96
N VAL A 265 25.85 -4.94 -12.09
CA VAL A 265 27.17 -5.17 -12.70
C VAL A 265 27.16 -4.73 -14.16
N ARG A 266 26.19 -5.16 -14.97
CA ARG A 266 26.09 -4.77 -16.39
C ARG A 266 25.91 -3.27 -16.59
N GLN A 267 25.19 -2.58 -15.71
CA GLN A 267 25.06 -1.11 -15.77
C GLN A 267 26.35 -0.40 -15.34
N ARG A 268 27.07 -0.92 -14.33
CA ARG A 268 28.40 -0.38 -13.94
C ARG A 268 29.45 -0.54 -15.04
N PHE A 269 29.44 -1.65 -15.77
CA PHE A 269 30.39 -1.90 -16.88
C PHE A 269 29.90 -1.39 -18.25
N GLY A 270 28.62 -1.04 -18.40
CA GLY A 270 28.01 -0.58 -19.65
C GLY A 270 28.32 0.87 -20.05
N GLY A 271 29.08 1.62 -19.23
CA GLY A 271 29.53 2.98 -19.53
C GLY A 271 30.60 3.08 -20.63
N LEU A 272 31.22 1.96 -21.03
CA LEU A 272 32.20 1.92 -22.12
C LEU A 272 31.94 0.69 -23.00
N ARG A 273 31.08 0.82 -24.02
CA ARG A 273 31.19 0.08 -25.30
C ARG A 273 30.14 0.58 -26.29
N ARG A 274 30.59 1.43 -27.22
CA ARG A 274 29.90 1.76 -28.49
C ARG A 274 29.75 0.45 -29.28
N PHE A 275 28.55 -0.10 -29.36
CA PHE A 275 28.31 -1.26 -30.22
C PHE A 275 28.17 -0.79 -31.68
N ARG A 276 29.20 -1.04 -32.50
CA ARG A 276 29.13 -1.01 -33.97
C ARG A 276 28.18 -2.11 -34.43
N ARG A 277 27.19 -1.75 -35.27
CA ARG A 277 26.34 -2.71 -36.00
C ARG A 277 27.23 -3.58 -36.91
N ARG A 278 27.15 -4.89 -36.77
CA ARG A 278 27.49 -5.84 -37.86
C ARG A 278 26.20 -6.48 -38.32
N THR A 279 25.84 -6.20 -39.57
CA THR A 279 24.83 -6.91 -40.34
C THR A 279 25.49 -8.12 -40.98
N SER A 280 24.94 -9.31 -40.76
CA SER A 280 25.12 -10.45 -41.66
C SER A 280 23.84 -11.26 -41.67
N ALA A 281 23.27 -11.39 -42.87
CA ALA A 281 22.06 -12.13 -43.18
C ALA A 281 22.31 -13.65 -43.09
N GLY A 282 21.29 -14.39 -42.65
CA GLY A 282 21.25 -15.85 -42.68
C GLY A 282 19.86 -16.34 -42.24
N ARG A 283 19.19 -17.05 -43.14
CA ARG A 283 17.76 -17.39 -43.15
C ARG A 283 17.38 -18.52 -42.17
N GLY A 284 16.19 -18.38 -41.58
CA GLY A 284 15.15 -19.43 -41.50
C GLY A 284 15.22 -20.44 -40.35
N LEU A 285 14.28 -20.35 -39.40
CA LEU A 285 13.18 -21.32 -39.23
C LEU A 285 12.25 -20.87 -38.08
N ALA A 286 11.01 -21.37 -38.15
CA ALA A 286 9.78 -20.86 -37.56
C ALA A 286 9.64 -21.03 -36.03
N GLY A 287 8.73 -20.21 -35.45
CA GLY A 287 7.93 -20.60 -34.28
C GLY A 287 8.27 -19.90 -32.97
N GLY A 288 7.45 -18.90 -32.60
CA GLY A 288 7.40 -18.33 -31.24
C GLY A 288 7.81 -16.87 -31.18
N ARG A 289 6.84 -15.96 -31.06
CA ARG A 289 7.10 -14.53 -30.77
C ARG A 289 7.68 -14.41 -29.34
N PRO A 290 8.91 -13.94 -29.14
CA PRO A 290 9.32 -13.45 -27.83
C PRO A 290 8.77 -12.03 -27.69
N THR A 291 7.83 -11.83 -26.78
CA THR A 291 7.43 -10.49 -26.34
C THR A 291 8.66 -9.78 -25.81
N ARG A 292 8.97 -8.64 -26.43
CA ARG A 292 10.19 -7.85 -26.20
C ARG A 292 10.36 -7.51 -24.71
N LEU A 293 11.35 -8.11 -24.05
CA LEU A 293 11.89 -7.63 -22.78
C LEU A 293 12.67 -6.33 -23.04
N ALA A 294 12.03 -5.19 -22.86
CA ALA A 294 12.67 -3.88 -22.88
C ALA A 294 13.02 -3.41 -21.45
N SER A 295 14.33 -3.28 -21.19
CA SER A 295 15.01 -2.55 -20.11
C SER A 295 14.46 -2.68 -18.67
N LEU A 296 15.09 -3.56 -17.90
CA LEU A 296 14.87 -3.80 -16.47
C LEU A 296 15.56 -2.74 -15.61
N GLY A 297 14.78 -1.79 -15.09
CA GLY A 297 15.13 -0.99 -13.92
C GLY A 297 14.93 -1.80 -12.64
N ARG A 298 15.77 -1.50 -11.63
CA ARG A 298 15.96 -2.21 -10.35
C ARG A 298 14.68 -2.65 -9.66
N ARG A 299 14.75 -3.74 -8.89
CA ARG A 299 13.62 -4.42 -8.25
C ARG A 299 13.89 -4.59 -6.74
N SER A 300 13.12 -3.95 -5.88
CA SER A 300 13.04 -4.28 -4.45
C SER A 300 11.75 -5.05 -4.15
N LEU A 301 11.89 -6.13 -3.38
CA LEU A 301 10.79 -6.95 -2.87
C LEU A 301 10.30 -6.35 -1.56
N ALA A 302 9.00 -6.41 -1.32
CA ALA A 302 8.45 -6.12 0.00
C ALA A 302 7.28 -7.03 0.33
N TRP A 303 7.20 -7.37 1.60
CA TRP A 303 6.20 -8.26 2.18
C TRP A 303 5.66 -7.63 3.46
N ARG A 304 4.36 -7.83 3.74
CA ARG A 304 3.88 -7.73 5.12
C ARG A 304 2.83 -8.73 5.59
N CYS A 305 1.85 -9.22 4.85
CA CYS A 305 0.62 -9.82 5.40
C CYS A 305 -0.11 -8.96 6.48
N SER A 306 -1.45 -8.97 6.45
CA SER A 306 -2.32 -8.29 7.42
C SER A 306 -2.94 -9.32 8.37
N ARG A 307 -3.26 -8.93 9.61
CA ARG A 307 -4.08 -9.76 10.50
C ARG A 307 -5.53 -9.78 10.00
N GLN A 308 -6.17 -10.94 10.06
CA GLN A 308 -7.60 -11.03 10.30
C GLN A 308 -7.81 -10.93 11.81
N GLY A 309 -8.71 -10.05 12.19
CA GLY A 309 -9.24 -9.79 13.52
C GLY A 309 -10.42 -8.87 13.29
#